data_AF-A0A368G7D2-F1
#
_entry.id   AF-A0A368G7D2-F1
#
_cell.length_a   1.000
_cell.length_b   1.000
_cell.length_c   1.000
_cell.angle_alpha   90.00
_cell.angle_beta   90.00
_cell.angle_gamma   90.00
#
_symmetry.space_group_name_H-M   'P 1'
#
loop_
_entity.id
_entity.type
_entity.pdbx_description
1 polymer ?
#
loop_
_entity_poly.entity_id
_entity_poly.type
_entity_poly.pdbx_seq_one_letter_code
_entity_poly.pdbx_strand_id
1 'polypeptide(L)'
;MVDQQDNNQETPMHLVCHNGYMEAVSLLHEFGARLDILDEEERVSLHRAASEGQTAVVRQLVKWDKRLMVHKDEHGNTPLHLAAEYGKGLCYE
;
A
#
# COMPACT_ATOMS: atom_id res chain seq x y z
N MET A 1 -0.82 17.97 -7.82
CA MET A 1 -1.43 16.72 -8.28
C MET A 1 -1.04 15.66 -7.27
N VAL A 2 -2.00 15.14 -6.48
CA VAL A 2 -1.70 14.24 -5.34
C VAL A 2 -1.26 12.84 -5.77
N ASP A 3 -1.52 12.50 -7.03
CA ASP A 3 -1.21 11.21 -7.66
C ASP A 3 0.05 11.26 -8.54
N GLN A 4 0.86 12.32 -8.44
CA GLN A 4 2.08 12.42 -9.24
C GLN A 4 3.04 11.29 -8.89
N GLN A 5 3.48 10.56 -9.89
CA GLN A 5 4.46 9.50 -9.75
C GLN A 5 5.88 10.06 -9.81
N ASP A 6 6.79 9.49 -9.02
CA ASP A 6 8.22 9.75 -9.09
C ASP A 6 8.93 8.88 -10.15
N ASN A 7 10.26 8.80 -10.11
CA ASN A 7 11.04 8.01 -11.07
C ASN A 7 10.81 6.50 -10.95
N ASN A 8 10.29 6.02 -9.82
CA ASN A 8 9.97 4.62 -9.55
C ASN A 8 8.49 4.32 -9.77
N GLN A 9 7.78 5.25 -10.43
CA GLN A 9 6.33 5.22 -10.58
C GLN A 9 5.58 5.24 -9.23
N GLU A 10 6.23 5.62 -8.14
CA GLU A 10 5.62 5.67 -6.82
C GLU A 10 4.87 6.99 -6.63
N THR A 11 3.63 6.89 -6.15
CA THR A 11 2.85 8.06 -5.73
C THR A 11 3.16 8.41 -4.27
N PRO A 12 2.84 9.64 -3.81
CA PRO A 12 2.90 9.98 -2.38
C PRO A 12 2.19 8.96 -1.49
N MET A 13 1.09 8.36 -1.98
CA MET A 13 0.34 7.31 -1.30
C MET A 13 1.21 6.06 -1.04
N HIS A 14 2.02 5.62 -2.02
CA HIS A 14 2.94 4.49 -1.85
C HIS A 14 3.93 4.74 -0.72
N LEU A 15 4.55 5.93 -0.73
CA LEU A 15 5.59 6.30 0.22
C LEU A 15 5.06 6.41 1.66
N VAL A 16 3.90 7.01 1.88
CA VAL A 16 3.31 7.10 3.23
C VAL A 16 2.83 5.74 3.72
N CYS A 17 2.37 4.87 2.82
CA CYS A 17 1.91 3.53 3.15
C CYS A 17 3.07 2.61 3.51
N HIS A 18 4.19 2.69 2.78
CA HIS A 18 5.45 2.03 3.10
C HIS A 18 5.94 2.40 4.50
N ASN A 19 5.96 3.71 4.80
CA ASN A 19 6.48 4.22 6.08
C ASN A 19 5.51 4.09 7.27
N GLY A 20 4.24 3.73 7.04
CA GLY A 20 3.25 3.60 8.12
C GLY A 20 2.68 4.92 8.65
N TYR A 21 2.80 6.03 7.91
CA TYR A 21 2.37 7.35 8.35
C TYR A 21 0.84 7.53 8.23
N MET A 22 0.11 7.00 9.20
CA MET A 22 -1.36 6.93 9.21
C MET A 22 -2.06 8.29 9.01
N GLU A 23 -1.55 9.36 9.62
CA GLU A 23 -2.09 10.71 9.49
C GLU A 23 -1.92 11.23 8.05
N ALA A 24 -0.76 10.99 7.44
CA ALA A 24 -0.49 11.37 6.06
C ALA A 24 -1.31 10.54 5.06
N VAL A 25 -1.50 9.25 5.34
CA VAL A 25 -2.39 8.35 4.58
C VAL A 25 -3.83 8.89 4.57
N SER A 26 -4.33 9.31 5.73
CA SER A 26 -5.68 9.88 5.86
C SER A 26 -5.81 11.21 5.13
N LEU A 27 -4.82 12.09 5.29
CA LEU A 27 -4.79 13.39 4.63
C LEU A 27 -4.78 13.27 3.10
N LEU A 28 -3.92 12.40 2.54
CA LEU A 28 -3.86 12.18 1.09
C LEU A 28 -5.17 11.60 0.54
N HIS A 29 -5.80 10.69 1.27
CA HIS A 29 -7.11 10.16 0.89
C HIS A 29 -8.20 11.24 0.88
N GLU A 30 -8.21 12.15 1.88
CA GLU A 30 -9.11 13.31 1.91
C GLU A 30 -8.91 14.28 0.74
N PHE A 31 -7.67 14.41 0.25
CA PHE A 31 -7.37 15.18 -0.96
C PHE A 31 -7.69 14.45 -2.27
N GLY A 32 -8.28 13.26 -2.20
CA GLY A 32 -8.70 12.48 -3.36
C GLY A 32 -7.57 11.68 -4.01
N ALA A 33 -6.52 11.34 -3.27
CA ALA A 33 -5.46 10.48 -3.77
C ALA A 33 -5.99 9.08 -4.09
N ARG A 34 -5.53 8.53 -5.21
CA ARG A 34 -5.90 7.21 -5.68
C ARG A 34 -5.08 6.12 -4.99
N LEU A 35 -5.76 5.03 -4.64
CA LEU A 35 -5.14 3.87 -3.98
C LEU A 35 -4.70 2.78 -4.96
N ASP A 36 -5.23 2.83 -6.19
CA ASP A 36 -5.11 1.80 -7.24
C ASP A 36 -4.07 2.12 -8.32
N ILE A 37 -3.24 3.14 -8.09
CA ILE A 37 -2.12 3.45 -8.98
C ILE A 37 -1.02 2.40 -8.77
N LEU A 38 -0.42 1.96 -9.88
CA LEU A 38 0.62 0.97 -9.92
C LEU A 38 2.00 1.65 -9.93
N ASP A 39 2.94 1.12 -9.17
CA ASP A 39 4.37 1.44 -9.29
C ASP A 39 5.06 0.59 -10.37
N GLU A 40 6.39 0.70 -10.48
CA GLU A 40 7.19 -0.04 -11.47
C GLU A 40 7.08 -1.58 -11.36
N GLU A 41 6.76 -2.10 -10.18
CA GLU A 41 6.64 -3.53 -9.90
C GLU A 41 5.17 -4.00 -10.01
N GLU A 42 4.30 -3.20 -10.64
CA GLU A 42 2.84 -3.39 -10.70
C GLU A 42 2.18 -3.46 -9.30
N ARG A 43 2.80 -2.86 -8.28
CA ARG A 43 2.28 -2.85 -6.91
C ARG A 43 1.37 -1.65 -6.68
N VAL A 44 0.31 -1.86 -5.91
CA VAL A 44 -0.48 -0.77 -5.35
C VAL A 44 0.06 -0.36 -3.97
N SER A 45 -0.36 0.80 -3.48
CA SER A 45 -0.03 1.29 -2.13
C SER A 45 -0.26 0.27 -1.00
N LEU A 46 -1.23 -0.65 -1.16
CA LEU A 46 -1.48 -1.75 -0.20
C LEU A 46 -0.36 -2.79 -0.16
N HIS A 47 0.29 -3.12 -1.29
CA HIS A 47 1.44 -4.03 -1.32
C HIS A 47 2.59 -3.50 -0.47
N ARG A 48 2.89 -2.20 -0.57
CA ARG A 48 3.96 -1.53 0.20
C ARG A 48 3.66 -1.52 1.70
N ALA A 49 2.41 -1.22 2.09
CA ALA A 49 2.02 -1.31 3.50
C ALA A 49 2.09 -2.76 4.03
N ALA A 50 1.75 -3.73 3.19
CA ALA A 50 1.73 -5.14 3.55
C ALA A 50 3.15 -5.72 3.69
N SER A 51 4.08 -5.38 2.78
CA SER A 51 5.48 -5.84 2.83
C SER A 51 6.21 -5.31 4.06
N GLU A 52 5.92 -4.08 4.48
CA GLU A 52 6.52 -3.47 5.68
C GLU A 52 5.79 -3.84 6.99
N GLY A 53 4.71 -4.62 6.93
CA GLY A 53 3.95 -5.02 8.11
C GLY A 53 3.18 -3.86 8.78
N GLN A 54 2.80 -2.84 8.03
CA GLN A 54 2.08 -1.66 8.52
C GLN A 54 0.60 -1.97 8.76
N THR A 55 0.30 -2.80 9.76
CA THR A 55 -1.04 -3.38 9.97
C THR A 55 -2.14 -2.33 10.15
N ALA A 56 -1.83 -1.18 10.76
CA ALA A 56 -2.79 -0.07 10.88
C ALA A 56 -3.18 0.50 9.51
N VAL A 57 -2.20 0.78 8.66
CA VAL A 57 -2.40 1.30 7.30
C VAL A 57 -3.11 0.26 6.43
N VAL A 58 -2.68 -1.00 6.46
CA VAL A 58 -3.32 -2.12 5.73
C VAL A 58 -4.81 -2.19 6.07
N ARG A 59 -5.16 -2.17 7.37
CA ARG A 59 -6.56 -2.20 7.81
C ARG A 59 -7.35 -0.99 7.30
N GLN A 60 -6.74 0.19 7.23
CA GLN A 60 -7.42 1.39 6.75
C GLN A 60 -7.64 1.35 5.24
N LEU A 61 -6.60 1.03 4.46
CA LEU A 61 -6.69 0.92 3.00
C LEU A 61 -7.76 -0.11 2.58
N VAL A 62 -7.82 -1.27 3.24
CA VAL A 62 -8.83 -2.31 2.98
C VAL A 62 -10.24 -1.84 3.37
N LYS A 63 -10.38 -0.97 4.38
CA LYS A 63 -11.69 -0.38 4.71
C LYS A 63 -12.16 0.58 3.63
N TRP A 64 -11.27 1.34 3.01
CA TRP A 64 -11.61 2.25 1.91
C TRP A 64 -11.88 1.50 0.62
N ASP A 65 -11.01 0.56 0.23
CA ASP A 65 -11.21 -0.27 -0.94
C ASP A 65 -10.66 -1.70 -0.74
N LYS A 66 -11.58 -2.66 -0.69
CA LYS A 66 -11.26 -4.09 -0.55
C LYS A 66 -10.68 -4.70 -1.84
N ARG A 67 -10.88 -4.07 -3.00
CA ARG A 67 -10.41 -4.60 -4.29
C ARG A 67 -8.89 -4.60 -4.39
N LEU A 68 -8.23 -3.73 -3.62
CA LEU A 68 -6.77 -3.68 -3.53
C LEU A 68 -6.15 -5.02 -3.08
N MET A 69 -6.89 -5.84 -2.31
CA MET A 69 -6.40 -7.13 -1.81
C MET A 69 -6.19 -8.19 -2.90
N VAL A 70 -6.87 -8.06 -4.05
CA VAL A 70 -6.79 -9.04 -5.14
C VAL A 70 -5.82 -8.61 -6.25
N HIS A 71 -5.26 -7.41 -6.16
CA HIS A 71 -4.25 -6.94 -7.10
C HIS A 71 -2.99 -7.81 -6.99
N LYS A 72 -2.41 -8.13 -8.15
CA LYS A 72 -1.17 -8.87 -8.24
C LYS A 72 -0.07 -7.92 -8.70
N ASP A 73 1.11 -8.09 -8.12
CA ASP A 73 2.33 -7.45 -8.62
C ASP A 73 2.89 -8.23 -9.83
N GLU A 74 4.01 -7.77 -10.38
CA GLU A 74 4.69 -8.38 -11.53
C GLU A 74 5.08 -9.86 -11.31
N HIS A 75 5.19 -10.30 -10.06
CA HIS A 75 5.52 -11.67 -9.67
C HIS A 75 4.27 -12.52 -9.40
N GLY A 76 3.08 -11.96 -9.56
CA GLY A 76 1.81 -12.63 -9.26
C GLY A 76 1.46 -12.61 -7.78
N ASN A 77 2.17 -11.83 -6.96
CA ASN A 77 1.95 -11.73 -5.52
C ASN A 77 0.82 -10.76 -5.19
N THR A 78 -0.09 -11.21 -4.33
CA THR A 78 -1.06 -10.32 -3.69
C THR A 78 -0.39 -9.58 -2.54
N PRO A 79 -0.96 -8.46 -2.06
CA PRO A 79 -0.46 -7.82 -0.84
C PRO A 79 -0.36 -8.80 0.33
N LEU A 80 -1.27 -9.78 0.42
CA LEU A 80 -1.23 -10.79 1.47
C LEU A 80 -0.07 -11.78 1.30
N HIS A 81 0.32 -12.11 0.07
CA HIS A 81 1.53 -12.91 -0.17
C HIS A 81 2.76 -12.17 0.35
N LEU A 82 2.88 -10.86 0.06
CA LEU A 82 3.99 -10.04 0.56
C LEU A 82 3.96 -9.89 2.08
N ALA A 83 2.78 -9.74 2.70
CA ALA A 83 2.67 -9.73 4.16
C ALA A 83 3.11 -11.04 4.81
N ALA A 84 2.90 -12.18 4.15
CA ALA A 84 3.34 -13.48 4.62
C ALA A 84 4.85 -13.70 4.40
N GLU A 85 5.39 -13.22 3.27
CA GLU A 85 6.80 -13.33 2.90
C GLU A 85 7.70 -12.44 3.76
N TYR A 86 7.30 -11.17 3.91
CA TYR A 86 8.05 -10.14 4.63
C TYR A 86 7.57 -9.95 6.05
N GLY A 87 6.75 -10.87 6.57
CA GLY A 87 5.98 -10.80 7.82
C GLY A 87 6.79 -10.42 9.06
N LYS A 88 7.12 -9.13 9.19
CA LYS A 88 7.71 -8.52 10.40
C LYS A 88 6.66 -8.17 11.47
N GLY A 89 5.39 -8.53 11.28
CA GLY A 89 4.31 -8.13 12.20
C GLY A 89 3.14 -9.11 12.39
N LEU A 90 3.07 -10.24 11.68
CA LEU A 90 2.00 -11.24 11.87
C LEU A 90 2.39 -12.40 12.82
N CYS A 91 3.62 -12.38 13.37
CA CYS A 91 4.13 -13.43 14.25
C CYS A 91 4.14 -13.08 15.76
N TYR A 92 3.51 -11.98 16.19
CA TYR A 92 3.42 -11.61 17.60
C TYR A 92 2.02 -11.14 18.01
N GLU A 93 1.03 -12.02 17.89
CA GLU A 93 -0.12 -12.07 18.81
C GLU A 93 -0.37 -13.51 19.25
#